data_AF-A0A949Z1H9-F1
#
_entry.id   AF-A0A949Z1H9-F1
#
_cell.length_a   1.000
_cell.length_b   1.000
_cell.length_c   1.000
_cell.angle_alpha   90.00
_cell.angle_beta   90.00
_cell.angle_gamma   90.00
#
_symmetry.space_group_name_H-M   'P 1'
#
loop_
_entity.id
_entity.type
_entity.pdbx_description
1 polymer ?
#
loop_
_entity_poly.entity_id
_entity_poly.type
_entity_poly.pdbx_seq_one_letter_code
_entity_poly.pdbx_strand_id
1 'polypeptide(L)' 'MKTAGSISSFVFALVIASVSAQSALEPFFEGLGSYTRKVSTDSPEAQKYFDQGLNFLFGFNHGAAIRAFQAAEKTDPT' A
#
# COMPACT_ATOMS: atom_id res chain seq x y z
N MET A 1 32.91 42.00 3.27
CA MET A 1 33.31 40.69 2.71
C MET A 1 32.21 39.70 3.04
N LYS A 2 31.50 39.18 2.02
CA LYS A 2 30.46 38.14 2.14
C LYS A 2 31.14 36.78 2.31
N THR A 3 30.62 35.89 3.16
CA THR A 3 29.82 34.70 2.75
C THR A 3 29.52 33.84 3.97
N ALA A 4 28.23 33.77 4.33
CA ALA A 4 27.64 32.65 5.06
C ALA A 4 27.29 31.55 4.05
N GLY A 5 27.55 30.28 4.37
CA GLY A 5 27.09 29.18 3.53
C GLY A 5 27.79 27.85 3.81
N SER A 6 27.34 27.09 4.82
CA SER A 6 27.61 25.65 4.91
C SER A 6 26.64 24.89 5.84
N ILE A 7 25.34 25.19 5.78
CA ILE A 7 24.33 24.44 6.55
C ILE A 7 23.26 23.81 5.62
N SER A 8 23.24 24.16 4.32
CA SER A 8 22.11 23.83 3.43
C SER A 8 22.11 22.41 2.84
N SER A 9 23.22 21.66 2.86
CA SER A 9 23.32 20.41 2.10
C SER A 9 22.76 19.18 2.85
N PHE A 10 22.80 19.18 4.19
CA PHE A 10 22.38 18.02 4.99
C PHE A 10 20.86 17.91 5.14
N VAL A 11 20.16 19.05 5.20
CA VAL A 11 18.69 19.07 5.34
C VAL A 11 18.01 18.58 4.06
N PHE A 12 18.61 18.83 2.90
CA PHE A 12 18.03 18.46 1.61
C PHE A 12 18.07 16.94 1.37
N ALA A 13 19.12 16.25 1.81
CA ALA A 13 19.25 14.80 1.67
C ALA A 13 18.24 14.03 2.56
N LEU A 14 17.89 14.56 3.74
CA LEU A 14 16.91 13.95 4.64
C LEU A 14 15.47 14.03 4.10
N VAL A 15 15.15 15.08 3.35
CA VAL A 15 13.83 15.28 2.74
C VAL A 15 13.58 14.28 1.60
N ILE A 16 14.61 13.90 0.83
CA ILE A 16 14.45 12.98 -0.32
C ILE A 16 14.29 11.51 0.13
N ALA A 17 14.93 11.10 1.22
CA ALA A 17 14.84 9.72 1.72
C ALA A 17 13.44 9.34 2.25
N SER A 18 12.62 10.32 2.63
CA SER A 18 11.26 10.09 3.15
C SER A 18 10.22 9.88 2.04
N VAL A 19 10.55 10.16 0.77
CA VAL A 19 9.63 10.10 -0.37
C VAL A 19 9.64 8.74 -1.08
N SER A 20 10.66 7.90 -0.87
CA SER A 20 10.90 6.70 -1.67
C SER A 20 10.41 5.38 -1.08
N ALA A 21 9.63 5.39 0.01
CA ALA A 21 8.91 4.22 0.48
C ALA A 21 7.68 3.95 -0.43
N GLN A 22 7.92 3.75 -1.73
CA GLN A 22 6.91 3.24 -2.63
C GLN A 22 6.59 1.81 -2.17
N SER A 23 5.55 1.66 -1.36
CA SER A 23 5.18 0.37 -0.78
C SER A 23 4.86 -0.61 -1.91
N ALA A 24 5.51 -1.78 -1.88
CA ALA A 24 5.14 -2.90 -2.74
C ALA A 24 3.67 -3.27 -2.48
N LEU A 25 3.02 -3.91 -3.44
CA LEU A 25 1.66 -4.44 -3.21
C LEU A 25 1.67 -5.44 -2.05
N GLU A 26 0.56 -5.52 -1.33
CA GLU A 26 0.42 -6.48 -0.23
C GLU A 26 0.67 -7.90 -0.74
N PRO A 27 1.51 -8.74 -0.10
CA PRO A 27 1.69 -10.12 -0.54
C PRO A 27 0.40 -10.93 -0.43
N PHE A 28 0.25 -11.98 -1.22
CA PHE A 28 -0.85 -12.93 -1.02
C PHE A 28 -0.51 -13.95 0.07
N PHE A 29 -1.50 -14.21 0.94
CA PHE A 29 -1.37 -15.19 2.02
C PHE A 29 -2.42 -16.30 1.87
N GLU A 30 -2.00 -17.51 2.20
CA GLU A 30 -2.90 -18.66 2.32
C GLU A 30 -3.47 -18.75 3.75
N GLY A 31 -4.59 -19.45 3.92
CA GLY A 31 -5.13 -19.75 5.26
C GLY A 31 -5.83 -18.59 5.97
N LEU A 32 -6.11 -17.48 5.29
CA LEU A 32 -6.84 -16.33 5.87
C LEU A 32 -8.35 -16.58 6.04
N GLY A 33 -8.88 -17.63 5.40
CA GLY A 33 -10.30 -17.90 5.28
C GLY A 33 -10.74 -17.95 3.82
N SER A 34 -12.03 -18.21 3.60
CA SER A 34 -12.65 -18.33 2.27
C SER A 34 -13.73 -17.29 2.02
N TYR A 35 -13.83 -16.27 2.88
CA TYR A 35 -14.83 -15.23 2.70
C TYR A 35 -14.49 -14.40 1.46
N THR A 36 -15.46 -14.24 0.57
CA THR A 36 -15.33 -13.46 -0.67
C THR A 36 -16.58 -12.63 -0.86
N ARG A 37 -16.45 -11.48 -1.52
CA ARG A 37 -17.60 -10.71 -1.96
C ARG A 37 -17.30 -10.12 -3.32
N LYS A 38 -18.08 -10.53 -4.31
CA LYS A 38 -17.99 -9.98 -5.67
C LYS A 38 -18.19 -8.47 -5.63
N VAL A 39 -17.24 -7.74 -6.20
CA VAL A 39 -17.31 -6.29 -6.42
C VAL A 39 -17.43 -5.99 -7.93
N SER A 40 -17.57 -4.73 -8.28
CA SER A 40 -17.83 -4.28 -9.67
C SER A 40 -16.60 -4.23 -10.56
N THR A 41 -15.41 -4.56 -10.05
CA THR A 41 -14.18 -4.59 -10.85
C THR A 41 -14.23 -5.71 -11.89
N ASP A 42 -13.65 -5.44 -13.07
CA ASP A 42 -13.37 -6.45 -14.09
C ASP A 42 -11.97 -7.08 -13.93
N SER A 43 -11.16 -6.62 -12.96
CA SER A 43 -9.81 -7.15 -12.70
C SER A 43 -9.85 -8.33 -11.73
N PRO A 44 -9.46 -9.55 -12.17
CA PRO A 44 -9.37 -10.70 -11.27
C PRO A 44 -8.36 -10.48 -10.14
N GLU A 45 -7.32 -9.69 -10.38
CA GLU A 45 -6.32 -9.35 -9.37
C GLU A 45 -6.90 -8.40 -8.32
N ALA A 46 -7.63 -7.36 -8.73
CA ALA A 46 -8.30 -6.45 -7.80
C ALA A 46 -9.32 -7.18 -6.94
N GLN A 47 -10.12 -8.09 -7.51
CA GLN A 47 -11.04 -8.94 -6.77
C GLN A 47 -10.31 -9.80 -5.73
N LYS A 48 -9.16 -10.39 -6.08
CA LYS A 48 -8.36 -11.20 -5.16
C LYS A 48 -7.81 -10.38 -3.99
N TYR A 49 -7.33 -9.17 -4.25
CA TYR A 49 -6.90 -8.25 -3.20
C TYR A 49 -8.06 -7.80 -2.30
N PHE A 50 -9.23 -7.54 -2.87
CA PHE A 50 -10.43 -7.20 -2.11
C PHE A 50 -10.84 -8.33 -1.16
N ASP A 51 -10.85 -9.58 -1.65
CA ASP A 51 -11.17 -10.74 -0.83
C ASP A 51 -10.14 -10.97 0.29
N GLN A 52 -8.85 -10.82 -0.01
CA GLN A 52 -7.81 -10.86 1.03
C GLN A 52 -8.02 -9.76 2.08
N GLY A 53 -8.34 -8.54 1.65
CA GLY A 53 -8.64 -7.42 2.54
C GLY A 53 -9.82 -7.70 3.47
N LEU A 54 -10.88 -8.34 2.97
CA LEU A 54 -12.02 -8.78 3.77
C LEU A 54 -11.63 -9.81 4.83
N ASN A 55 -10.86 -10.84 4.44
CA ASN A 55 -10.44 -11.88 5.39
C ASN A 55 -9.51 -11.29 6.47
N PHE A 56 -8.60 -10.37 6.12
CA PHE A 56 -7.82 -9.64 7.13
C PHE A 56 -8.68 -8.75 8.03
N LEU A 57 -9.66 -8.05 7.46
CA LEU A 57 -10.57 -7.20 8.22
C LEU A 57 -11.35 -8.01 9.26
N PHE A 58 -11.92 -9.14 8.86
CA PHE A 58 -12.65 -10.04 9.77
C PHE A 58 -11.72 -10.81 10.73
N GLY A 59 -10.46 -11.00 10.36
CA GLY A 59 -9.39 -11.48 11.24
C GLY A 59 -8.75 -10.41 12.14
N PHE A 60 -9.30 -9.18 12.17
CA PHE A 60 -8.82 -8.04 12.96
C PHE A 60 -7.41 -7.52 12.62
N ASN A 61 -6.86 -7.88 11.45
CA ASN A 61 -5.61 -7.32 10.94
C ASN A 61 -5.89 -6.10 10.05
N HIS A 62 -6.22 -4.97 10.69
CA HIS A 62 -6.64 -3.77 9.97
C HIS A 62 -5.53 -3.16 9.10
N GLY A 63 -4.27 -3.24 9.54
CA GLY A 63 -3.14 -2.73 8.77
C GLY A 63 -2.94 -3.47 7.44
N ALA A 64 -3.01 -4.80 7.46
CA ALA A 64 -2.94 -5.60 6.24
C ALA A 64 -4.21 -5.45 5.38
N ALA A 65 -5.38 -5.30 6.00
CA ALA A 65 -6.61 -5.02 5.28
C ALA A 65 -6.52 -3.72 4.47
N ILE A 66 -6.02 -2.62 5.07
CA ILE A 66 -5.82 -1.35 4.37
C ILE A 66 -4.90 -1.51 3.17
N ARG A 67 -3.74 -2.15 3.34
CA ARG A 67 -2.78 -2.35 2.24
C ARG A 67 -3.35 -3.24 1.14
N ALA A 68 -4.13 -4.27 1.50
CA ALA A 68 -4.83 -5.12 0.54
C ALA A 68 -5.89 -4.34 -0.25
N PHE A 69 -6.70 -3.50 0.41
CA PHE A 69 -7.68 -2.67 -0.30
C PHE A 69 -7.03 -1.62 -1.20
N GLN A 70 -5.92 -1.02 -0.78
CA GLN A 70 -5.12 -0.11 -1.63
C GLN A 70 -4.51 -0.85 -2.84
N ALA A 71 -4.09 -2.11 -2.65
CA ALA A 71 -3.61 -2.95 -3.75
C ALA A 71 -4.75 -3.28 -4.72
N ALA A 72 -5.97 -3.54 -4.22
CA ALA A 72 -7.15 -3.73 -5.04
C ALA A 72 -7.43 -2.49 -5.91
N GLU A 73 -7.48 -1.31 -5.30
CA GLU A 73 -7.65 -0.02 -6.02
C GLU A 73 -6.56 0.19 -7.08
N LYS A 74 -5.30 -0.07 -6.73
CA LYS A 74 -4.16 0.12 -7.66
C LYS A 74 -4.16 -0.85 -8.84
N THR A 75 -4.82 -2.00 -8.72
CA THR A 75 -4.89 -3.05 -9.74
C THR A 75 -6.24 -3.09 -10.46
N ASP A 76 -7.13 -2.14 -10.16
CA ASP A 76 -8.41 -1.96 -10.83
C ASP A 76 -8.26 -1.03 -12.06
N PRO A 77 -8.55 -1.50 -13.28
CA PRO A 77 -8.43 -0.69 -14.50
C PRO A 77 -9.62 0.25 -14.75
N THR A 78 -10.69 0.18 -13.95
CA THR A 78 -11.92 0.97 -14.12
C THR A 78 -12.06 2.10 -13.11
#